data_AF-A0A077R2R7-F1
#
_entry.id   AF-A0A077R2R7-F1
#
_cell.length_a   1.000
_cell.length_b   1.000
_cell.length_c   1.000
_cell.angle_alpha   90.00
_cell.angle_beta   90.00
_cell.angle_gamma   90.00
#
_symmetry.space_group_name_H-M   'P 1'
#
loop_
_entity.id
_entity.type
_entity.pdbx_description
1 polymer ?
#
loop_
_entity_poly.entity_id
_entity_poly.type
_entity_poly.pdbx_seq_one_letter_code
_entity_poly.pdbx_strand_id
1 'polypeptide(L)'
;MKFHQSLVTGLLLLLTIFTIACSARTPWDKDDHEIFELQSGLEQSFGKGTTFYSLLSIPRASSQAEIKRAYRKKSLELHPDKNAGVPDAQQKFERLGLVYKILRDGRKDRYDHFLKSGFPKWRGNGYFYERYRPGLGSVIVGILLFTMAVEVGISRLTSGQERAKIERLKMSARLVAWGPRYQALLAGLLYDHVSSPSPALPKSKIPSVEKKVRVPITGFSQLPTFPSSTTIQNGSVDWDVQESLARLAISNATSPNAGEGAPIVECVVHQQDVLLLDKFTGDYVRLDENDASPSTFTQTWPVRLVQAIINRFTGRHEDVLTEVQDESTNHELPETVNEKKAKLPGKKGKKASKKHN
;
A
#
# COMPACT_ATOMS: atom_id res chain seq x y z
N MET A 1 2.98 -42.37 5.89
CA MET A 1 4.41 -42.00 5.64
C MET A 1 4.87 -42.27 4.20
N LYS A 2 4.49 -43.38 3.54
CA LYS A 2 4.93 -43.70 2.17
C LYS A 2 4.45 -42.71 1.08
N PHE A 3 3.26 -42.12 1.24
CA PHE A 3 2.68 -41.18 0.27
C PHE A 3 3.42 -39.84 0.19
N HIS A 4 3.98 -39.35 1.31
CA HIS A 4 4.79 -38.13 1.32
C HIS A 4 6.14 -38.34 0.65
N GLN A 5 6.74 -39.54 0.77
CA GLN A 5 8.01 -39.85 0.14
C GLN A 5 7.90 -39.92 -1.39
N SER A 6 6.81 -40.49 -1.93
CA SER A 6 6.56 -40.51 -3.39
C SER A 6 6.27 -39.12 -3.97
N LEU A 7 5.65 -38.23 -3.19
CA LEU A 7 5.35 -36.86 -3.60
C LEU A 7 6.63 -36.00 -3.63
N VAL A 8 7.51 -36.17 -2.63
CA VAL A 8 8.79 -35.47 -2.56
C VAL A 8 9.74 -35.94 -3.67
N THR A 9 9.83 -37.24 -3.95
CA THR A 9 10.68 -37.74 -5.05
C THR A 9 10.15 -37.32 -6.42
N GLY A 10 8.83 -37.28 -6.60
CA GLY A 10 8.21 -36.75 -7.83
C GLY A 10 8.51 -35.28 -8.05
N LEU A 11 8.41 -34.45 -7.00
CA LEU A 11 8.75 -33.02 -7.05
C LEU A 11 10.24 -32.80 -7.38
N LEU A 12 11.12 -33.60 -6.78
CA LEU A 12 12.57 -33.51 -6.98
C LEU A 12 12.95 -33.89 -8.42
N LEU A 13 12.29 -34.91 -8.98
CA LEU A 13 12.46 -35.32 -10.37
C LEU A 13 11.96 -34.23 -11.34
N LEU A 14 10.82 -33.62 -11.06
CA LEU A 14 10.28 -32.50 -11.83
C LEU A 14 11.20 -31.26 -11.77
N LEU A 15 11.77 -30.99 -10.60
CA LEU A 15 12.74 -29.91 -10.40
C LEU A 15 14.04 -30.18 -11.14
N THR A 16 14.54 -31.43 -11.16
CA THR A 16 15.71 -31.80 -11.96
C THR A 16 15.46 -31.66 -13.46
N ILE A 17 14.30 -32.10 -13.95
CA ILE A 17 13.90 -31.89 -15.36
C ILE A 17 13.80 -30.40 -15.68
N PHE A 18 13.23 -29.59 -14.77
CA PHE A 18 13.14 -28.14 -14.94
C PHE A 18 14.53 -27.46 -14.96
N THR A 19 15.47 -27.91 -14.12
CA THR A 19 16.84 -27.38 -14.14
C THR A 19 17.60 -27.75 -15.42
N ILE A 20 17.37 -28.95 -15.97
CA ILE A 20 17.96 -29.39 -17.24
C ILE A 20 17.29 -28.66 -18.43
N ALA A 21 15.99 -28.39 -18.35
CA ALA A 21 15.28 -27.59 -19.35
C ALA A 21 15.70 -26.11 -19.34
N CYS A 22 16.04 -25.56 -18.16
CA CYS A 22 16.54 -24.19 -18.03
C CYS A 22 18.00 -24.01 -18.48
N SER A 23 18.82 -25.07 -18.49
CA SER A 23 20.22 -24.99 -18.90
C SER A 23 20.46 -25.17 -20.40
N ALA A 24 19.42 -25.45 -21.19
CA ALA A 24 19.51 -25.62 -22.65
C ALA A 24 19.43 -24.31 -23.45
N ARG A 25 19.88 -23.18 -22.91
CA ARG A 25 20.25 -22.02 -23.74
C ARG A 25 21.75 -22.03 -23.92
N THR A 26 22.19 -22.36 -25.13
CA THR A 26 23.51 -21.91 -25.59
C THR A 26 23.53 -20.39 -25.42
N PRO A 27 24.36 -19.83 -24.52
CA PRO A 27 24.48 -18.39 -24.44
C PRO A 27 25.02 -17.92 -25.80
N TRP A 28 24.31 -16.99 -26.42
CA TRP A 28 24.77 -16.31 -27.62
C TRP A 28 26.12 -15.69 -27.34
N ASP A 29 27.07 -15.90 -28.25
CA ASP A 29 28.40 -15.33 -28.11
C ASP A 29 28.37 -13.82 -28.39
N LYS A 30 29.42 -13.09 -28.01
CA LYS A 30 29.55 -11.65 -28.32
C LYS A 30 29.48 -11.39 -29.82
N ASP A 31 30.09 -12.27 -30.63
CA ASP A 31 30.04 -12.20 -32.08
C ASP A 31 28.61 -12.34 -32.64
N ASP A 32 27.77 -13.15 -32.00
CA ASP A 32 26.39 -13.34 -32.46
C ASP A 32 25.57 -12.07 -32.19
N HIS A 33 25.77 -11.45 -31.02
CA HIS A 33 25.15 -10.16 -30.70
C HIS A 33 25.59 -9.05 -31.67
N GLU A 34 26.87 -8.98 -32.03
CA GLU A 34 27.35 -8.02 -33.04
C GLU A 34 26.63 -8.21 -34.38
N ILE A 35 26.48 -9.46 -34.83
CA ILE A 35 25.77 -9.78 -36.07
C ILE A 35 24.31 -9.33 -35.99
N PHE A 36 23.63 -9.57 -34.88
CA PHE A 36 22.22 -9.20 -34.72
C PHE A 36 22.00 -7.71 -34.59
N GLU A 37 22.87 -7.02 -33.86
CA GLU A 37 22.84 -5.58 -33.75
C GLU A 37 23.06 -4.95 -35.12
N LEU A 38 24.05 -5.43 -35.87
CA LEU A 38 24.32 -4.94 -37.21
C LEU A 38 23.16 -5.19 -38.18
N GLN A 39 22.59 -6.40 -38.19
CA GLN A 39 21.42 -6.72 -39.02
C GLN A 39 20.22 -5.83 -38.67
N SER A 40 19.91 -5.65 -37.38
CA SER A 40 18.83 -4.78 -36.94
C SER A 40 19.08 -3.30 -37.30
N GLY A 41 20.33 -2.85 -37.22
CA GLY A 41 20.73 -1.50 -37.60
C GLY A 41 20.62 -1.27 -39.11
N LEU A 42 20.96 -2.27 -39.93
CA LEU A 42 20.78 -2.18 -41.38
C LEU A 42 19.31 -2.09 -41.78
N GLU A 43 18.45 -2.92 -41.17
CA GLU A 43 17.02 -2.87 -41.41
C GLU A 43 16.42 -1.52 -41.03
N GLN A 44 16.94 -0.88 -39.98
CA GLN A 44 16.54 0.46 -39.59
C GLN A 44 16.97 1.54 -40.58
N SER A 45 18.19 1.46 -41.14
CA SER A 45 18.71 2.51 -42.06
C SER A 45 18.34 2.33 -43.53
N PHE A 46 18.16 1.09 -44.00
CA PHE A 46 17.96 0.76 -45.41
C PHE A 46 16.60 0.10 -45.70
N GLY A 47 15.85 -0.25 -44.66
CA GLY A 47 14.53 -0.87 -44.77
C GLY A 47 14.51 -2.35 -44.39
N LYS A 48 13.34 -2.84 -43.98
CA LYS A 48 13.11 -4.23 -43.55
C LYS A 48 13.48 -5.23 -44.65
N GLY A 49 14.21 -6.29 -44.29
CA GLY A 49 14.65 -7.33 -45.24
C GLY A 49 15.96 -7.03 -45.95
N THR A 50 16.65 -5.92 -45.64
CA THR A 50 17.99 -5.66 -46.16
C THR A 50 18.99 -6.64 -45.55
N THR A 51 19.69 -7.39 -46.39
CA THR A 51 20.75 -8.33 -46.00
C THR A 51 22.14 -7.73 -46.28
N PHE A 52 23.19 -8.33 -45.72
CA PHE A 52 24.57 -7.90 -45.97
C PHE A 52 24.94 -7.98 -47.46
N TYR A 53 24.41 -8.99 -48.14
CA TYR A 53 24.60 -9.23 -49.57
C TYR A 53 23.81 -8.25 -50.43
N SER A 54 22.55 -7.94 -50.06
CA SER A 54 21.74 -6.97 -50.82
C SER A 54 22.31 -5.55 -50.70
N LEU A 55 22.87 -5.19 -49.54
CA LEU A 55 23.56 -3.90 -49.34
C LEU A 55 24.75 -3.73 -50.29
N LEU A 56 25.57 -4.78 -50.44
CA LEU A 56 26.73 -4.79 -51.33
C LEU A 56 26.37 -5.10 -52.80
N SER A 57 25.11 -5.46 -53.07
CA SER A 57 24.61 -5.86 -54.39
C SER A 57 25.39 -7.03 -55.00
N ILE A 58 25.69 -8.05 -54.19
CA ILE A 58 26.43 -9.26 -54.59
C ILE A 58 25.65 -10.53 -54.21
N PRO A 59 25.86 -11.66 -54.92
CA PRO A 59 25.32 -12.95 -54.51
C PRO A 59 26.02 -13.51 -53.26
N ARG A 60 25.34 -14.40 -52.53
CA ARG A 60 25.88 -15.08 -51.32
C ARG A 60 27.14 -15.91 -51.59
N ALA A 61 27.24 -16.46 -52.80
CA ALA A 61 28.35 -17.27 -53.27
C ALA A 61 29.57 -16.45 -53.76
N SER A 62 29.55 -15.12 -53.62
CA SER A 62 30.66 -14.27 -54.07
C SER A 62 31.96 -14.55 -53.34
N SER A 63 33.06 -14.47 -54.11
CA SER A 63 34.42 -14.62 -53.60
C SER A 63 34.86 -13.42 -52.74
N GLN A 64 35.88 -13.60 -51.89
CA GLN A 64 36.42 -12.52 -51.06
C GLN A 64 36.95 -11.33 -51.90
N ALA A 65 37.44 -11.61 -53.11
CA ALA A 65 37.88 -10.58 -54.05
C ALA A 65 36.70 -9.74 -54.56
N GLU A 66 35.56 -10.37 -54.86
CA GLU A 66 34.33 -9.69 -55.26
C GLU A 66 33.74 -8.84 -54.13
N ILE A 67 33.68 -9.40 -52.91
CA ILE A 67 33.22 -8.67 -51.71
C ILE A 67 34.04 -7.39 -51.51
N LYS A 68 35.37 -7.49 -51.64
CA LYS A 68 36.28 -6.33 -51.53
C LYS A 68 36.05 -5.29 -52.63
N ARG A 69 35.79 -5.72 -53.87
CA ARG A 69 35.48 -4.81 -54.99
C ARG A 69 34.14 -4.09 -54.77
N ALA A 70 33.11 -4.84 -54.37
CA ALA A 70 31.78 -4.29 -54.08
C ALA A 70 31.80 -3.30 -52.91
N TYR A 71 32.53 -3.62 -51.84
CA TYR A 71 32.72 -2.72 -50.70
C TYR A 71 33.35 -1.39 -51.11
N ARG A 72 34.41 -1.41 -51.93
CA ARG A 72 35.06 -0.18 -52.43
C ARG A 72 34.08 0.70 -53.20
N LYS A 73 33.27 0.09 -54.07
CA LYS A 73 32.24 0.82 -54.84
C LYS A 73 31.20 1.45 -53.91
N LYS A 74 30.63 0.66 -52.98
CA LYS A 74 29.63 1.14 -52.02
C LYS A 74 30.16 2.17 -51.02
N SER A 75 31.42 2.06 -50.63
CA SER A 75 32.09 2.99 -49.73
C SER A 75 32.23 4.38 -50.35
N LEU A 76 32.52 4.46 -51.66
CA LEU A 76 32.55 5.72 -52.40
C LEU A 76 31.16 6.36 -52.55
N GLU A 77 30.12 5.53 -52.73
CA GLU A 77 28.71 5.98 -52.81
C GLU A 77 28.20 6.51 -51.47
N LEU A 78 28.51 5.82 -50.37
CA LEU A 78 28.03 6.13 -49.02
C LEU A 78 29.01 6.99 -48.19
N HIS A 79 30.04 7.56 -48.81
CA HIS A 79 31.05 8.34 -48.10
C HIS A 79 30.40 9.56 -47.41
N PRO A 80 30.68 9.84 -46.12
CA PRO A 80 30.05 10.93 -45.37
C PRO A 80 30.33 12.30 -45.98
N ASP A 81 31.52 12.52 -46.55
CA ASP A 81 31.90 13.77 -47.23
C ASP A 81 31.00 14.09 -48.44
N LYS A 82 30.64 13.08 -49.24
CA LYS A 82 29.76 13.25 -50.40
C LYS A 82 28.28 13.37 -50.01
N ASN A 83 27.94 12.93 -48.80
CA ASN A 83 26.57 12.84 -48.29
C ASN A 83 26.37 13.72 -47.03
N ALA A 84 27.10 14.84 -46.93
CA ALA A 84 27.11 15.70 -45.74
C ALA A 84 25.72 16.28 -45.37
N GLY A 85 24.76 16.30 -46.30
CA GLY A 85 23.38 16.74 -46.07
C GLY A 85 22.38 15.63 -45.72
N VAL A 86 22.80 14.37 -45.67
CA VAL A 86 21.90 13.23 -45.39
C VAL A 86 22.00 12.84 -43.91
N PRO A 87 20.87 12.80 -43.17
CA PRO A 87 20.89 12.31 -41.79
C PRO A 87 21.35 10.85 -41.75
N ASP A 88 22.14 10.50 -40.73
CA ASP A 88 22.72 9.19 -40.50
C ASP A 88 23.73 8.70 -41.56
N ALA A 89 24.27 9.57 -42.41
CA ALA A 89 25.29 9.19 -43.39
C ALA A 89 26.52 8.53 -42.74
N GLN A 90 26.99 9.08 -41.62
CA GLN A 90 28.11 8.53 -40.85
C GLN A 90 27.79 7.13 -40.30
N GLN A 91 26.62 6.95 -39.69
CA GLN A 91 26.20 5.65 -39.14
C GLN A 91 26.05 4.59 -40.23
N LYS A 92 25.50 4.98 -41.40
CA LYS A 92 25.39 4.09 -42.57
C LYS A 92 26.76 3.64 -43.08
N PHE A 93 27.73 4.55 -43.11
CA PHE A 93 29.10 4.25 -43.52
C PHE A 93 29.80 3.32 -42.52
N GLU A 94 29.66 3.57 -41.21
CA GLU A 94 30.20 2.70 -40.16
C GLU A 94 29.62 1.29 -40.24
N ARG A 95 28.30 1.17 -40.42
CA ARG A 95 27.63 -0.13 -40.63
C ARG A 95 28.17 -0.84 -41.87
N LEU A 96 28.37 -0.15 -42.98
CA LEU A 96 28.97 -0.74 -44.20
C LEU A 96 30.36 -1.32 -43.91
N GLY A 97 31.19 -0.62 -43.14
CA GLY A 97 32.51 -1.09 -42.70
C GLY A 97 32.43 -2.36 -41.85
N LEU A 98 31.50 -2.40 -40.90
CA LEU A 98 31.25 -3.58 -40.05
C LEU A 98 30.73 -4.77 -40.86
N VAL A 99 29.85 -4.54 -41.84
CA VAL A 99 29.35 -5.59 -42.75
C VAL A 99 30.50 -6.21 -43.52
N TYR A 100 31.38 -5.39 -44.10
CA TYR A 100 32.57 -5.88 -44.80
C TYR A 100 33.49 -6.68 -43.87
N LYS A 101 33.68 -6.23 -42.64
CA LYS A 101 34.47 -6.94 -41.62
C LYS A 101 33.90 -8.33 -41.35
N ILE A 102 32.59 -8.47 -41.16
CA ILE A 102 31.94 -9.76 -40.87
C ILE A 102 31.98 -10.71 -42.07
N LEU A 103 31.70 -10.19 -43.29
CA LEU A 103 31.72 -11.02 -44.51
C LEU A 103 33.12 -11.49 -44.92
N ARG A 104 34.15 -10.73 -44.56
CA ARG A 104 35.55 -11.10 -44.82
C ARG A 104 36.07 -12.14 -43.84
N ASP A 105 35.60 -12.10 -42.61
CA ASP A 105 36.06 -12.92 -41.50
C ASP A 105 35.37 -14.30 -41.47
N GLY A 106 35.84 -15.21 -40.62
CA GLY A 106 35.21 -16.53 -40.40
C GLY A 106 33.79 -16.45 -39.81
N ARG A 107 33.31 -15.24 -39.52
CA ARG A 107 31.97 -14.95 -38.99
C ARG A 107 30.88 -14.94 -40.08
N LYS A 108 31.26 -15.00 -41.36
CA LYS A 108 30.33 -15.16 -42.50
C LYS A 108 29.42 -16.38 -42.33
N ASP A 109 29.96 -17.52 -41.94
CA ASP A 109 29.20 -18.78 -41.83
C ASP A 109 28.13 -18.70 -40.74
N ARG A 110 28.41 -17.98 -39.64
CA ARG A 110 27.43 -17.69 -38.58
C ARG A 110 26.30 -16.80 -39.10
N TYR A 111 26.62 -15.76 -39.86
CA TYR A 111 25.60 -14.91 -40.49
C TYR A 111 24.72 -15.70 -41.46
N ASP A 112 25.32 -16.55 -42.30
CA ASP A 112 24.58 -17.37 -43.26
C ASP A 112 23.66 -18.39 -42.56
N HIS A 113 24.10 -18.93 -41.42
CA HIS A 113 23.27 -19.76 -40.55
C HIS A 113 22.04 -18.99 -40.05
N PHE A 114 22.20 -17.77 -39.52
CA PHE A 114 21.09 -16.94 -39.04
C PHE A 114 20.18 -16.43 -40.16
N LEU A 115 20.72 -16.19 -41.35
CA LEU A 115 19.94 -15.81 -42.52
C LEU A 115 19.02 -16.94 -42.99
N LYS A 116 19.44 -18.21 -42.84
CA LYS A 116 18.62 -19.40 -43.19
C LYS A 116 17.66 -19.80 -42.08
N SER A 117 18.08 -19.73 -40.82
CA SER A 117 17.28 -20.15 -39.65
C SER A 117 16.36 -19.05 -39.11
N GLY A 118 16.61 -17.79 -39.46
CA GLY A 118 15.91 -16.62 -38.95
C GLY A 118 16.65 -15.96 -37.77
N PHE A 119 16.52 -14.64 -37.66
CA PHE A 119 17.12 -13.87 -36.57
C PHE A 119 16.25 -13.94 -35.30
N PRO A 120 16.80 -14.33 -34.14
CA PRO A 120 16.06 -14.37 -32.89
C PRO A 120 15.86 -12.98 -32.30
N LYS A 121 14.81 -12.83 -31.48
CA LYS A 121 14.57 -11.63 -30.69
C LYS A 121 15.53 -11.61 -29.49
N TRP A 122 16.73 -11.08 -29.68
CA TRP A 122 17.83 -11.07 -28.70
C TRP A 122 17.80 -9.88 -27.72
N ARG A 123 17.14 -8.77 -28.06
CA ARG A 123 16.90 -7.64 -27.14
C ARG A 123 15.81 -7.99 -26.12
N GLY A 124 16.16 -8.82 -25.14
CA GLY A 124 15.31 -9.16 -23.99
C GLY A 124 15.46 -8.16 -22.83
N ASN A 125 15.02 -8.56 -21.63
CA ASN A 125 15.07 -7.71 -20.43
C ASN A 125 16.49 -7.19 -20.11
N GLY A 126 17.55 -7.92 -20.52
CA GLY A 126 18.96 -7.50 -20.39
C GLY A 126 19.32 -6.20 -21.13
N TYR A 127 18.69 -5.93 -22.27
CA TYR A 127 18.90 -4.68 -23.01
C TYR A 127 18.46 -3.45 -22.20
N PHE A 128 17.41 -3.58 -21.39
CA PHE A 128 16.98 -2.50 -20.48
C PHE A 128 18.02 -2.25 -19.39
N TYR A 129 18.68 -3.29 -18.88
CA TYR A 129 19.76 -3.14 -17.89
C TYR A 129 21.03 -2.50 -18.47
N GLU A 130 21.37 -2.79 -19.74
CA GLU A 130 22.54 -2.17 -20.39
C GLU A 130 22.30 -0.71 -20.77
N ARG A 131 21.09 -0.37 -21.23
CA ARG A 131 20.69 0.99 -21.60
C ARG A 131 20.49 1.88 -20.37
N TYR A 132 19.87 1.34 -19.33
CA TYR A 132 19.54 2.03 -18.08
C TYR A 132 20.29 1.40 -16.92
N ARG A 133 21.64 1.34 -16.98
CA ARG A 133 22.44 0.89 -15.83
C ARG A 133 22.00 1.68 -14.60
N PRO A 134 21.19 1.10 -13.70
CA PRO A 134 20.53 1.91 -12.69
C PRO A 134 21.61 2.26 -11.67
N GLY A 135 21.91 3.55 -11.54
CA GLY A 135 22.83 4.02 -10.51
C GLY A 135 22.31 3.62 -9.12
N LEU A 136 23.20 3.49 -8.14
CA LEU A 136 22.85 3.11 -6.77
C LEU A 136 21.65 3.90 -6.22
N GLY A 137 21.58 5.21 -6.50
CA GLY A 137 20.46 6.07 -6.11
C GLY A 137 19.12 5.65 -6.71
N SER A 138 19.09 5.30 -8.01
CA SER A 138 17.86 4.84 -8.68
C SER A 138 17.37 3.49 -8.13
N VAL A 139 18.27 2.60 -7.75
CA VAL A 139 17.94 1.33 -7.11
C VAL A 139 17.32 1.57 -5.73
N ILE A 140 17.93 2.44 -4.91
CA ILE A 140 17.41 2.79 -3.59
C ILE A 140 16.02 3.42 -3.71
N VAL A 141 15.82 4.38 -4.64
CA VAL A 141 14.50 4.98 -4.89
C VAL A 141 13.48 3.92 -5.34
N GLY A 142 13.89 3.01 -6.23
CA GLY A 142 13.03 1.92 -6.69
C GLY A 142 12.60 0.97 -5.55
N ILE A 143 13.53 0.60 -4.67
CA ILE A 143 13.25 -0.22 -3.49
C ILE A 143 12.31 0.52 -2.54
N LEU A 144 12.56 1.81 -2.27
CA LEU A 144 11.70 2.62 -1.41
C LEU A 144 10.27 2.69 -1.95
N LEU A 145 10.10 2.99 -3.24
CA LEU A 145 8.79 3.01 -3.89
C LEU A 145 8.09 1.64 -3.84
N PHE A 146 8.84 0.55 -4.02
CA PHE A 146 8.30 -0.80 -3.93
C PHE A 146 7.83 -1.10 -2.50
N THR A 147 8.61 -0.76 -1.47
CA THR A 147 8.22 -0.95 -0.07
C THR A 147 6.98 -0.13 0.29
N MET A 148 6.88 1.12 -0.18
CA MET A 148 5.68 1.95 0.01
C MET A 148 4.45 1.34 -0.66
N ALA A 149 4.60 0.81 -1.88
CA ALA A 149 3.50 0.17 -2.60
C ALA A 149 3.01 -1.10 -1.89
N VAL A 150 3.92 -1.92 -1.38
CA VAL A 150 3.58 -3.12 -0.60
C VAL A 150 2.85 -2.74 0.69
N GLU A 151 3.34 -1.75 1.43
CA GLU A 151 2.71 -1.29 2.67
C GLU A 151 1.29 -0.78 2.45
N VAL A 152 1.09 0.10 1.45
CA VAL A 152 -0.24 0.60 1.09
C VAL A 152 -1.14 -0.54 0.58
N GLY A 153 -0.57 -1.50 -0.16
CA GLY A 153 -1.28 -2.69 -0.61
C GLY A 153 -1.79 -3.54 0.56
N ILE A 154 -0.93 -3.86 1.51
CA ILE A 154 -1.29 -4.62 2.72
C ILE A 154 -2.33 -3.86 3.53
N SER A 155 -2.10 -2.56 3.80
CA SER A 155 -3.03 -1.75 4.58
C SER A 155 -4.42 -1.71 3.95
N ARG A 156 -4.54 -1.59 2.62
CA ARG A 156 -5.85 -1.66 1.96
C ARG A 156 -6.54 -3.01 2.11
N LEU A 157 -5.79 -4.11 2.10
CA LEU A 157 -6.35 -5.45 2.30
C LEU A 157 -6.76 -5.69 3.75
N THR A 158 -6.04 -5.13 4.73
CA THR A 158 -6.31 -5.34 6.16
C THR A 158 -7.31 -4.33 6.75
N SER A 159 -7.45 -3.13 6.17
CA SER A 159 -8.31 -2.05 6.68
C SER A 159 -9.74 -2.50 6.95
N GLY A 160 -10.31 -3.31 6.05
CA GLY A 160 -11.67 -3.83 6.24
C GLY A 160 -11.79 -4.75 7.46
N GLN A 161 -10.76 -5.56 7.72
CA GLN A 161 -10.70 -6.42 8.90
C GLN A 161 -10.48 -5.62 10.19
N GLU A 162 -9.67 -4.56 10.13
CA GLU A 162 -9.39 -3.68 11.27
C GLU A 162 -10.63 -2.92 11.71
N ARG A 163 -11.41 -2.36 10.77
CA ARG A 163 -12.71 -1.73 11.05
C ARG A 163 -13.67 -2.69 11.72
N ALA A 164 -13.82 -3.90 11.17
CA ALA A 164 -14.71 -4.90 11.74
C ALA A 164 -14.30 -5.33 13.17
N LYS A 165 -13.00 -5.37 13.48
CA LYS A 165 -12.51 -5.65 14.84
C LYS A 165 -12.86 -4.52 15.80
N ILE A 166 -12.66 -3.26 15.40
CA ILE A 166 -13.02 -2.06 16.19
C ILE A 166 -14.52 -2.05 16.48
N GLU A 167 -15.35 -2.27 15.46
CA GLU A 167 -16.81 -2.33 15.63
C GLU A 167 -17.23 -3.44 16.60
N ARG A 168 -16.67 -4.64 16.48
CA ARG A 168 -16.94 -5.75 17.40
C ARG A 168 -16.55 -5.42 18.84
N LEU A 169 -15.41 -4.75 19.04
CA LEU A 169 -14.96 -4.32 20.35
C LEU A 169 -15.89 -3.24 20.94
N LYS A 170 -16.29 -2.25 20.14
CA LYS A 170 -17.29 -1.26 20.57
C LYS A 170 -18.62 -1.89 20.94
N MET A 171 -19.13 -2.81 20.12
CA MET A 171 -20.38 -3.53 20.36
C MET A 171 -20.31 -4.31 21.66
N SER A 172 -19.25 -5.10 21.87
CA SER A 172 -19.07 -5.88 23.09
C SER A 172 -18.92 -5.00 24.35
N ALA A 173 -18.17 -3.89 24.27
CA ALA A 173 -18.06 -2.95 25.38
C ALA A 173 -19.40 -2.31 25.75
N ARG A 174 -20.17 -1.85 24.76
CA ARG A 174 -21.51 -1.28 24.97
C ARG A 174 -22.49 -2.31 25.55
N LEU A 175 -22.43 -3.55 25.09
CA LEU A 175 -23.29 -4.64 25.57
C LEU A 175 -23.01 -4.98 27.04
N VAL A 176 -21.75 -5.01 27.47
CA VAL A 176 -21.41 -5.28 28.87
C VAL A 176 -21.72 -4.05 29.75
N ALA A 177 -21.54 -2.83 29.24
CA ALA A 177 -21.86 -1.60 29.99
C ALA A 177 -23.38 -1.46 30.24
N TRP A 178 -24.19 -1.62 29.20
CA TRP A 178 -25.61 -1.23 29.22
C TRP A 178 -26.58 -2.40 29.16
N GLY A 179 -26.10 -3.60 28.88
CA GLY A 179 -26.90 -4.80 28.72
C GLY A 179 -27.45 -4.98 27.30
N PRO A 180 -28.03 -6.16 26.97
CA PRO A 180 -28.47 -6.49 25.62
C PRO A 180 -29.61 -5.61 25.09
N ARG A 181 -30.56 -5.21 25.97
CA ARG A 181 -31.69 -4.34 25.62
C ARG A 181 -31.29 -2.95 25.14
N TYR A 182 -30.10 -2.49 25.49
CA TYR A 182 -29.56 -1.22 25.02
C TYR A 182 -29.44 -1.17 23.49
N GLN A 183 -29.13 -2.30 22.85
CA GLN A 183 -28.95 -2.38 21.40
C GLN A 183 -30.25 -2.06 20.65
N ALA A 184 -31.39 -2.53 21.16
CA ALA A 184 -32.70 -2.26 20.57
C ALA A 184 -33.09 -0.78 20.70
N LEU A 185 -32.75 -0.15 21.83
CA LEU A 185 -32.95 1.30 22.05
C LEU A 185 -32.08 2.15 21.11
N LEU A 186 -30.80 1.79 20.97
CA LEU A 186 -29.86 2.48 20.10
C LEU A 186 -30.25 2.32 18.63
N ALA A 187 -30.74 1.15 18.22
CA ALA A 187 -31.30 0.93 16.89
C ALA A 187 -32.51 1.84 16.64
N GLY A 188 -33.41 1.99 17.62
CA GLY A 188 -34.54 2.92 17.51
C GLY A 188 -34.12 4.38 17.31
N LEU A 189 -33.04 4.82 17.99
CA LEU A 189 -32.55 6.20 17.87
C LEU A 189 -31.80 6.49 16.56
N LEU A 190 -30.99 5.53 16.07
CA LEU A 190 -30.20 5.71 14.85
C LEU A 190 -31.03 5.66 13.57
N TYR A 191 -32.17 4.98 13.60
CA TYR A 191 -33.00 4.70 12.42
C TYR A 191 -34.41 5.31 12.47
N ASP A 192 -34.67 6.28 13.37
CA ASP A 192 -35.99 6.94 13.59
C ASP A 192 -36.43 7.89 12.44
N HIS A 193 -35.87 7.76 11.23
CA HIS A 193 -36.26 8.53 10.06
C HIS A 193 -36.96 7.62 9.04
N VAL A 194 -38.25 7.90 8.81
CA VAL A 194 -39.18 7.39 7.77
C VAL A 194 -40.34 6.55 8.33
N SER A 195 -41.32 7.28 8.89
CA SER A 195 -42.77 7.08 8.72
C SER A 195 -43.32 5.66 8.44
N SER A 196 -43.54 4.85 9.48
CA SER A 196 -44.73 3.98 9.67
C SER A 196 -44.74 3.38 11.11
N PRO A 197 -45.87 2.88 11.65
CA PRO A 197 -46.01 2.55 13.06
C PRO A 197 -45.42 1.17 13.36
N SER A 198 -44.12 1.14 13.65
CA SER A 198 -43.46 -0.01 14.31
C SER A 198 -43.80 0.00 15.81
N PRO A 199 -43.99 -1.15 16.48
CA PRO A 199 -44.29 -1.19 17.91
C PRO A 199 -43.27 -0.35 18.68
N ALA A 200 -43.78 0.69 19.35
CA ALA A 200 -42.94 1.67 20.02
C ALA A 200 -42.15 0.99 21.15
N LEU A 201 -40.87 0.73 20.91
CA LEU A 201 -39.95 0.48 22.00
C LEU A 201 -39.94 1.71 22.91
N PRO A 202 -39.88 1.54 24.24
CA PRO A 202 -39.88 2.66 25.15
C PRO A 202 -38.65 3.53 24.86
N LYS A 203 -38.87 4.79 24.46
CA LYS A 203 -37.82 5.80 24.27
C LYS A 203 -37.18 6.14 25.62
N SER A 204 -36.36 5.24 26.15
CA SER A 204 -35.58 5.53 27.35
C SER A 204 -34.33 6.31 26.94
N LYS A 205 -34.09 7.43 27.63
CA LYS A 205 -32.89 8.24 27.43
C LYS A 205 -31.67 7.39 27.78
N ILE A 206 -30.66 7.40 26.92
CA ILE A 206 -29.38 6.75 27.21
C ILE A 206 -28.86 7.34 28.53
N PRO A 207 -28.56 6.52 29.54
CA PRO A 207 -27.94 7.01 30.77
C PRO A 207 -26.61 7.71 30.43
N SER A 208 -26.46 8.97 30.84
CA SER A 208 -25.23 9.77 30.66
C SER A 208 -24.12 9.40 31.64
N VAL A 209 -24.18 8.20 32.21
CA VAL A 209 -23.28 7.74 33.28
C VAL A 209 -22.09 7.03 32.65
N GLU A 210 -20.89 7.24 33.19
CA GLU A 210 -19.71 6.50 32.77
C GLU A 210 -19.69 5.11 33.39
N LYS A 211 -19.34 4.09 32.59
CA LYS A 211 -19.16 2.72 33.08
C LYS A 211 -17.80 2.17 32.66
N LYS A 212 -17.04 1.73 33.65
CA LYS A 212 -15.78 0.99 33.48
C LYS A 212 -16.09 -0.48 33.24
N VAL A 213 -15.55 -1.04 32.17
CA VAL A 213 -15.88 -2.39 31.68
C VAL A 213 -14.60 -3.11 31.28
N ARG A 214 -14.58 -4.43 31.45
CA ARG A 214 -13.49 -5.30 30.99
C ARG A 214 -13.97 -6.18 29.86
N VAL A 215 -13.29 -6.14 28.72
CA VAL A 215 -13.69 -6.82 27.49
C VAL A 215 -12.48 -7.48 26.84
N PRO A 216 -12.59 -8.69 26.27
CA PRO A 216 -11.53 -9.27 25.45
C PRO A 216 -11.26 -8.42 24.20
N ILE A 217 -9.99 -8.28 23.80
CA ILE A 217 -9.58 -7.44 22.65
C ILE A 217 -10.21 -7.87 21.31
N THR A 218 -10.52 -9.16 21.19
CA THR A 218 -11.15 -9.74 19.99
C THR A 218 -12.66 -9.53 19.96
N GLY A 219 -13.24 -8.95 21.02
CA GLY A 219 -14.66 -9.04 21.32
C GLY A 219 -15.07 -10.47 21.67
N PHE A 220 -16.38 -10.65 21.87
CA PHE A 220 -16.97 -11.98 22.03
C PHE A 220 -17.19 -12.60 20.64
N SER A 221 -16.49 -13.69 20.35
CA SER A 221 -16.56 -14.39 19.05
C SER A 221 -17.93 -14.97 18.72
N GLN A 222 -18.76 -15.22 19.73
CA GLN A 222 -20.10 -15.79 19.63
C GLN A 222 -21.22 -14.74 19.65
N LEU A 223 -20.90 -13.44 19.61
CA LEU A 223 -21.94 -12.42 19.56
C LEU A 223 -22.71 -12.48 18.23
N PRO A 224 -24.04 -12.36 18.27
CA PRO A 224 -24.82 -12.20 17.04
C PRO A 224 -24.41 -10.90 16.33
N THR A 225 -24.33 -10.95 15.00
CA THR A 225 -24.04 -9.76 14.17
C THR A 225 -25.11 -8.70 14.38
N PHE A 226 -24.72 -7.42 14.33
CA PHE A 226 -25.68 -6.33 14.39
C PHE A 226 -26.67 -6.45 13.21
N PRO A 227 -27.99 -6.41 13.45
CA PRO A 227 -28.97 -6.56 12.37
C PRO A 227 -28.85 -5.40 11.37
N SER A 228 -29.01 -5.69 10.08
CA SER A 228 -28.94 -4.64 9.05
C SER A 228 -30.10 -3.65 9.16
N SER A 229 -29.86 -2.41 8.76
CA SER A 229 -30.84 -1.31 8.81
C SER A 229 -32.18 -1.69 8.17
N THR A 230 -32.14 -2.42 7.06
CA THR A 230 -33.32 -2.92 6.33
C THR A 230 -34.16 -3.92 7.13
N THR A 231 -33.53 -4.82 7.88
CA THR A 231 -34.23 -5.83 8.68
C THR A 231 -34.86 -5.22 9.92
N ILE A 232 -34.18 -4.24 10.52
CA ILE A 232 -34.71 -3.43 11.64
C ILE A 232 -35.93 -2.64 11.19
N GLN A 233 -35.85 -1.96 10.03
CA GLN A 233 -36.96 -1.18 9.47
C GLN A 233 -38.19 -2.04 9.16
N ASN A 234 -37.97 -3.27 8.68
CA ASN A 234 -39.05 -4.22 8.40
C ASN A 234 -39.68 -4.83 9.67
N GLY A 235 -39.17 -4.52 10.88
CA GLY A 235 -39.67 -5.06 12.13
C GLY A 235 -39.51 -6.57 12.28
N SER A 236 -38.70 -7.21 11.43
CA SER A 236 -38.51 -8.66 11.39
C SER A 236 -37.49 -9.18 12.41
N VAL A 237 -36.94 -8.30 13.25
CA VAL A 237 -35.91 -8.64 14.24
C VAL A 237 -36.59 -9.02 15.55
N ASP A 238 -36.39 -10.27 15.97
CA ASP A 238 -36.80 -10.72 17.30
C ASP A 238 -35.74 -10.34 18.34
N TRP A 239 -36.03 -9.33 19.15
CA TRP A 239 -35.11 -8.77 20.13
C TRP A 239 -34.92 -9.67 21.36
N ASP A 240 -35.91 -10.49 21.70
CA ASP A 240 -35.81 -11.40 22.85
C ASP A 240 -34.86 -12.56 22.53
N VAL A 241 -34.89 -13.06 21.28
CA VAL A 241 -33.92 -14.05 20.78
C VAL A 241 -32.51 -13.45 20.76
N GLN A 242 -32.34 -12.24 20.22
CA GLN A 242 -31.05 -11.53 20.19
C GLN A 242 -30.49 -11.31 21.60
N GLU A 243 -31.35 -10.95 22.56
CA GLU A 243 -30.99 -10.78 23.97
C GLU A 243 -30.53 -12.10 24.60
N SER A 244 -31.25 -13.20 24.37
CA SER A 244 -30.87 -14.52 24.89
C SER A 244 -29.48 -14.96 24.39
N LEU A 245 -29.21 -14.78 23.10
CA LEU A 245 -27.93 -15.12 22.47
C LEU A 245 -26.78 -14.26 23.00
N ALA A 246 -27.01 -12.96 23.17
CA ALA A 246 -26.01 -12.05 23.75
C ALA A 246 -25.68 -12.39 25.21
N ARG A 247 -26.69 -12.74 26.02
CA ARG A 247 -26.49 -13.18 27.41
C ARG A 247 -25.67 -14.46 27.48
N LEU A 248 -25.97 -15.43 26.62
CA LEU A 248 -25.22 -16.69 26.52
C LEU A 248 -23.75 -16.45 26.12
N ALA A 249 -23.50 -15.55 25.16
CA ALA A 249 -22.14 -15.21 24.74
C ALA A 249 -21.33 -14.57 25.87
N ILE A 250 -21.94 -13.65 26.64
CA ILE A 250 -21.29 -12.99 27.79
C ILE A 250 -21.03 -14.00 28.92
N SER A 251 -22.01 -14.86 29.25
CA SER A 251 -21.83 -15.88 30.29
C SER A 251 -20.74 -16.89 29.92
N ASN A 252 -20.71 -17.31 28.65
CA ASN A 252 -19.68 -18.22 28.14
C ASN A 252 -18.30 -17.57 28.24
N ALA A 253 -18.15 -16.32 27.83
CA ALA A 253 -16.87 -15.61 27.86
C ALA A 253 -16.36 -15.28 29.27
N THR A 254 -17.26 -15.22 30.26
CA THR A 254 -16.91 -14.99 31.67
C THR A 254 -16.59 -16.30 32.42
N SER A 255 -16.84 -17.46 31.80
CA SER A 255 -16.49 -18.76 32.37
C SER A 255 -14.96 -18.91 32.49
N PRO A 256 -14.43 -19.42 33.61
CA PRO A 256 -12.98 -19.50 33.88
C PRO A 256 -12.20 -20.30 32.82
N ASN A 257 -12.86 -21.19 32.08
CA ASN A 257 -12.24 -22.02 31.04
C ASN A 257 -12.37 -21.45 29.61
N ALA A 258 -13.10 -20.35 29.40
CA ALA A 258 -13.32 -19.79 28.06
C ALA A 258 -12.26 -18.74 27.65
N GLY A 259 -11.42 -18.31 28.59
CA GLY A 259 -10.51 -17.18 28.47
C GLY A 259 -9.03 -17.54 28.35
N GLU A 260 -8.65 -18.77 28.00
CA GLU A 260 -7.26 -19.24 28.03
C GLU A 260 -6.33 -18.63 26.94
N GLY A 261 -6.67 -17.48 26.34
CA GLY A 261 -5.76 -16.88 25.37
C GLY A 261 -6.01 -15.46 24.84
N ALA A 262 -7.16 -14.83 25.09
CA ALA A 262 -7.41 -13.47 24.58
C ALA A 262 -7.06 -12.39 25.63
N PRO A 263 -6.22 -11.39 25.30
CA PRO A 263 -5.90 -10.34 26.26
C PRO A 263 -7.13 -9.46 26.53
N ILE A 264 -7.37 -9.20 27.81
CA ILE A 264 -8.48 -8.36 28.29
C ILE A 264 -8.02 -6.90 28.33
N VAL A 265 -8.90 -6.01 27.86
CA VAL A 265 -8.71 -4.56 27.84
C VAL A 265 -9.75 -3.90 28.75
N GLU A 266 -9.33 -2.85 29.44
CA GLU A 266 -10.22 -2.00 30.23
C GLU A 266 -10.74 -0.86 29.36
N CYS A 267 -12.06 -0.72 29.31
CA CYS A 267 -12.76 0.28 28.51
C CYS A 267 -13.62 1.16 29.42
N VAL A 268 -13.75 2.43 29.07
CA VAL A 268 -14.78 3.32 29.62
C VAL A 268 -15.81 3.56 28.54
N VAL A 269 -17.07 3.26 28.84
CA VAL A 269 -18.19 3.57 27.94
C VAL A 269 -18.90 4.80 28.48
N HIS A 270 -18.95 5.85 27.67
CA HIS A 270 -19.67 7.08 27.95
C HIS A 270 -20.68 7.33 26.83
N GLN A 271 -21.97 7.16 27.12
CA GLN A 271 -23.07 7.27 26.15
C GLN A 271 -22.87 6.36 24.92
N GLN A 272 -22.40 6.94 23.81
CA GLN A 272 -22.13 6.27 22.54
C GLN A 272 -20.64 5.97 22.34
N ASP A 273 -19.76 6.70 23.00
CA ASP A 273 -18.32 6.61 22.80
C ASP A 273 -17.71 5.54 23.71
N VAL A 274 -16.69 4.86 23.18
CA VAL A 274 -15.92 3.83 23.88
C VAL A 274 -14.47 4.29 23.90
N LEU A 275 -13.93 4.45 25.10
CA LEU A 275 -12.55 4.83 25.33
C LEU A 275 -11.79 3.59 25.83
N LEU A 276 -10.62 3.31 25.25
CA LEU A 276 -9.71 2.29 25.79
C LEU A 276 -8.69 2.93 26.71
N LEU A 277 -8.38 2.24 27.81
CA LEU A 277 -7.23 2.55 28.62
C LEU A 277 -5.97 2.00 27.94
N ASP A 278 -5.07 2.89 27.52
CA ASP A 278 -3.72 2.49 27.15
C ASP A 278 -2.92 2.15 28.42
N LYS A 279 -2.41 0.92 28.50
CA LYS A 279 -1.66 0.42 29.65
C LYS A 279 -0.30 1.10 29.81
N PHE A 280 0.25 1.68 28.74
CA PHE A 280 1.58 2.27 28.75
C PHE A 280 1.58 3.75 29.12
N THR A 281 0.67 4.54 28.54
CA THR A 281 0.52 5.97 28.83
C THR A 281 -0.41 6.24 30.02
N GLY A 282 -1.36 5.34 30.29
CA GLY A 282 -2.40 5.56 31.31
C GLY A 282 -3.55 6.45 30.83
N ASP A 283 -3.50 6.89 29.56
CA ASP A 283 -4.48 7.77 28.96
C ASP A 283 -5.65 7.00 28.34
N TYR A 284 -6.82 7.66 28.27
CA TYR A 284 -8.01 7.13 27.63
C TYR A 284 -8.06 7.56 26.17
N VAL A 285 -7.93 6.59 25.26
CA VAL A 285 -7.98 6.82 23.80
C VAL A 285 -9.37 6.51 23.27
N ARG A 286 -9.98 7.46 22.56
CA ARG A 286 -11.27 7.27 21.88
C ARG A 286 -11.11 6.23 20.76
N LEU A 287 -12.01 5.24 20.68
CA LEU A 287 -12.07 4.39 19.49
C LEU A 287 -12.94 5.03 18.45
N ASP A 288 -12.36 5.41 17.33
CA ASP A 288 -13.09 5.76 16.13
C ASP A 288 -12.87 4.72 15.02
N GLU A 289 -13.94 4.41 14.29
CA GLU A 289 -13.88 3.48 13.14
C GLU A 289 -13.09 4.08 11.97
N ASN A 290 -13.00 5.42 11.94
CA ASN A 290 -12.30 6.18 10.92
C ASN A 290 -10.77 6.09 11.06
N ASP A 291 -10.27 5.76 12.26
CA ASP A 291 -8.84 5.61 12.51
C ASP A 291 -8.26 4.37 11.79
N ALA A 292 -9.08 3.35 11.53
CA ALA A 292 -8.75 2.22 10.66
C ALA A 292 -8.94 2.56 9.17
N SER A 293 -8.48 3.74 8.76
CA SER A 293 -8.41 4.12 7.35
C SER A 293 -7.13 3.58 6.71
N PRO A 294 -7.17 3.20 5.42
CA PRO A 294 -5.98 2.67 4.75
C PRO A 294 -4.88 3.72 4.74
N SER A 295 -3.64 3.26 4.94
CA SER A 295 -2.48 4.12 4.93
C SER A 295 -2.35 4.83 3.58
N THR A 296 -2.20 6.14 3.63
CA THR A 296 -1.92 6.95 2.43
C THR A 296 -0.41 6.91 2.16
N PHE A 297 0.01 7.12 0.91
CA PHE A 297 1.43 7.13 0.55
C PHE A 297 2.29 8.07 1.41
N THR A 298 1.72 9.18 1.90
CA THR A 298 2.39 10.14 2.79
C THR A 298 2.58 9.64 4.23
N GLN A 299 1.83 8.62 4.65
CA GLN A 299 1.87 8.05 5.99
C GLN A 299 2.80 6.83 6.10
N THR A 300 3.39 6.40 4.99
CA THR A 300 4.35 5.28 4.96
C THR A 300 5.64 5.63 5.72
N TRP A 301 6.32 4.61 6.25
CA TRP A 301 7.52 4.81 7.06
C TRP A 301 8.65 5.61 6.39
N PRO A 302 8.92 5.52 5.06
CA PRO A 302 10.00 6.28 4.45
C PRO A 302 9.70 7.78 4.45
N VAL A 303 8.45 8.15 4.18
CA VAL A 303 8.01 9.55 4.17
C VAL A 303 8.03 10.11 5.59
N ARG A 304 7.55 9.35 6.57
CA ARG A 304 7.62 9.75 7.99
C ARG A 304 9.05 9.91 8.48
N LEU A 305 9.97 9.05 8.04
CA LEU A 305 11.39 9.15 8.38
C LEU A 305 12.04 10.38 7.75
N VAL A 306 11.75 10.67 6.47
CA VAL A 306 12.21 11.88 5.81
C VAL A 306 11.65 13.12 6.51
N GLN A 307 10.36 13.12 6.82
CA GLN A 307 9.71 14.21 7.56
C GLN A 307 10.36 14.40 8.95
N ALA A 308 10.63 13.32 9.67
CA ALA A 308 11.29 13.38 10.98
C ALA A 308 12.73 13.93 10.88
N ILE A 309 13.48 13.55 9.83
CA ILE A 309 14.82 14.10 9.58
C ILE A 309 14.74 15.59 9.25
N ILE A 310 13.81 15.99 8.38
CA ILE A 310 13.60 17.41 8.02
C ILE A 310 13.20 18.20 9.27
N ASN A 311 12.29 17.69 10.10
CA ASN A 311 11.86 18.33 11.34
C ASN A 311 13.02 18.47 12.34
N ARG A 312 13.85 17.42 12.46
CA ARG A 312 15.07 17.46 13.28
C ARG A 312 16.06 18.53 12.81
N PHE A 313 16.18 18.75 11.50
CA PHE A 313 17.09 19.75 10.94
C PHE A 313 16.51 21.17 10.91
N THR A 314 15.18 21.32 10.84
CA THR A 314 14.50 22.62 10.76
C THR A 314 14.18 23.22 12.13
N GLY A 315 14.50 22.51 13.23
CA GLY A 315 14.33 23.02 14.60
C GLY A 315 12.88 23.22 15.02
N ARG A 316 11.90 22.80 14.19
CA ARG A 316 10.50 22.70 14.59
C ARG A 316 10.32 21.36 15.29
N HIS A 317 10.56 21.35 16.59
CA HIS A 317 10.03 20.32 17.47
C HIS A 317 8.51 20.51 17.56
N GLU A 318 7.78 20.01 16.56
CA GLU A 318 6.45 19.51 16.87
C GLU A 318 6.68 18.12 17.45
N ASP A 319 6.51 18.04 18.78
CA ASP A 319 6.56 16.80 19.52
C ASP A 319 5.58 15.82 18.86
N VAL A 320 6.14 14.74 18.31
CA VAL A 320 5.37 13.68 17.63
C VAL A 320 4.49 12.89 18.62
N LEU A 321 4.36 13.36 19.86
CA LEU A 321 3.51 12.79 20.91
C LEU A 321 3.03 13.87 21.90
N THR A 322 2.23 14.88 21.52
CA THR A 322 1.11 15.43 22.34
C THR A 322 0.36 16.61 21.70
N GLU A 323 -0.90 16.73 22.14
CA GLU A 323 -1.81 17.88 22.07
C GLU A 323 -2.52 18.20 20.73
N VAL A 324 -3.68 17.54 20.58
CA VAL A 324 -4.85 18.13 19.93
C VAL A 324 -5.13 19.46 20.63
N GLN A 325 -4.99 20.56 19.89
CA GLN A 325 -5.36 21.90 20.32
C GLN A 325 -6.84 21.93 20.73
N ASP A 326 -7.11 22.37 21.96
CA ASP A 326 -8.44 22.75 22.42
C ASP A 326 -9.00 23.90 21.55
N GLU A 327 -9.81 23.55 20.57
CA GLU A 327 -10.70 24.49 19.90
C GLU A 327 -11.86 24.79 20.86
N SER A 328 -11.61 25.75 21.77
CA SER A 328 -12.64 26.37 22.61
C SER A 328 -13.55 27.23 21.73
N THR A 329 -14.48 26.57 21.05
CA THR A 329 -15.56 27.23 20.33
C THR A 329 -16.51 27.87 21.34
N ASN A 330 -16.44 29.20 21.40
CA ASN A 330 -17.39 30.08 22.05
C ASN A 330 -18.83 29.64 21.75
N HIS A 331 -19.56 29.20 22.78
CA HIS A 331 -21.01 29.29 22.80
C HIS A 331 -21.40 30.46 23.70
N GLU A 332 -21.68 31.59 23.06
CA GLU A 332 -22.49 32.68 23.61
C GLU A 332 -23.82 32.10 24.15
N LEU A 333 -24.11 32.37 25.42
CA LEU A 333 -25.45 32.34 25.97
C LEU A 333 -25.92 33.79 26.17
N PRO A 334 -27.18 34.11 25.84
CA PRO A 334 -27.63 35.48 25.69
C PRO A 334 -27.80 36.19 27.04
N GLU A 335 -27.45 37.47 27.03
CA GLU A 335 -27.71 38.45 28.07
C GLU A 335 -29.18 38.46 28.49
N THR A 336 -29.44 38.42 29.80
CA THR A 336 -30.61 39.08 30.36
C THR A 336 -30.18 40.01 31.51
N VAL A 337 -30.62 41.24 31.34
CA VAL A 337 -30.40 42.44 32.14
C VAL A 337 -31.06 42.31 33.52
N ASN A 338 -30.31 42.57 34.61
CA ASN A 338 -30.66 43.61 35.59
C ASN A 338 -29.65 43.71 36.76
N GLU A 339 -28.87 44.78 36.68
CA GLU A 339 -28.44 45.70 37.73
C GLU A 339 -28.86 45.40 39.19
N LYS A 340 -27.86 45.26 40.10
CA LYS A 340 -27.78 46.06 41.35
C LYS A 340 -26.41 45.94 42.05
N LYS A 341 -25.75 47.09 42.06
CA LYS A 341 -24.57 47.58 42.81
C LYS A 341 -24.16 46.86 44.12
N ALA A 342 -22.90 46.42 44.12
CA ALA A 342 -21.78 46.85 44.99
C ALA A 342 -21.96 46.99 46.52
N LYS A 343 -21.16 46.23 47.29
CA LYS A 343 -20.05 46.78 48.13
C LYS A 343 -19.31 45.68 48.92
N LEU A 344 -17.98 45.62 48.75
CA LEU A 344 -17.04 45.13 49.76
C LEU A 344 -17.00 46.07 50.98
N PRO A 345 -16.47 45.62 52.12
CA PRO A 345 -15.29 46.35 52.61
C PRO A 345 -14.17 45.46 53.16
N GLY A 346 -12.95 45.90 52.86
CA GLY A 346 -11.71 45.36 53.40
C GLY A 346 -11.41 45.81 54.84
N LYS A 347 -10.54 45.01 55.45
CA LYS A 347 -9.78 45.20 56.70
C LYS A 347 -9.44 46.66 57.03
N LYS A 348 -9.78 47.11 58.24
CA LYS A 348 -9.15 48.25 58.93
C LYS A 348 -8.14 47.76 59.97
N GLY A 349 -6.89 48.18 59.81
CA GLY A 349 -5.85 48.11 60.82
C GLY A 349 -5.57 49.48 61.44
N LYS A 350 -5.80 49.56 62.76
CA LYS A 350 -5.07 50.29 63.81
C LYS A 350 -4.64 51.77 63.62
N LYS A 351 -5.07 52.59 64.58
CA LYS A 351 -4.27 53.48 65.47
C LYS A 351 -5.25 54.16 66.44
N ALA A 352 -5.31 53.80 67.73
CA ALA A 352 -4.42 54.19 68.84
C ALA A 352 -4.51 55.68 69.22
N SER A 353 -4.92 55.94 70.48
CA SER A 353 -4.29 56.89 71.46
C SER A 353 -5.28 57.77 72.23
N LYS A 354 -5.17 57.72 73.58
CA LYS A 354 -5.21 58.82 74.61
C LYS A 354 -6.41 59.81 74.62
N LYS A 355 -6.94 60.33 75.74
CA LYS A 355 -6.63 60.29 77.20
C LYS A 355 -7.81 61.01 77.91
N HIS A 356 -8.08 60.60 79.17
CA HIS A 356 -8.66 61.34 80.30
C HIS A 356 -9.90 62.24 80.14
N ASN A 357 -10.95 61.90 80.89
CA ASN A 357 -11.08 62.43 82.26
C ASN A 357 -11.23 61.26 83.23
#